data_AF-A0A517NTX6-F1
#
_entry.id   AF-A0A517NTX6-F1
#
_cell.length_a   1.000
_cell.length_b   1.000
_cell.length_c   1.000
_cell.angle_alpha   90.00
_cell.angle_beta   90.00
_cell.angle_gamma   90.00
#
_symmetry.space_group_name_H-M   'P 1'
#
loop_
_entity.id
_entity.type
_entity.pdbx_description
1 polymer ?
#
loop_
_entity_poly.entity_id
_entity_poly.type
_entity_poly.pdbx_seq_one_letter_code
_entity_poly.pdbx_strand_id
1 'polypeptide(L)'
;MCLLFVLTALLHPVHETVSELQWNAQTRRVEVALRMSVLDEEWVKRNQGPGIRKENTRTWAVSYLSETFRIDPGSVLESEKPNAKKSVYHWVGRKEEGAHVWWFFEIEPVDKKKPRIISQEMFFSREQGYSNRVLILGSPPASANGTKLADPDKKTQPARGGKQPTVSRRSVTLTIQRPTAKLDASVDDKQENSKL
;
A
#
# COMPACT_ATOMS: atom_id res chain seq x y z
N MET A 1 5.06 -24.93 -33.96
CA MET A 1 5.78 -23.78 -33.34
C MET A 1 4.88 -22.77 -32.62
N CYS A 2 3.58 -22.64 -32.93
CA CYS A 2 2.69 -21.71 -32.19
C CYS A 2 2.44 -22.07 -30.71
N LEU A 3 2.51 -23.35 -30.32
CA LEU A 3 2.24 -23.77 -28.93
C LEU A 3 3.29 -23.25 -27.93
N LEU A 4 4.55 -23.07 -28.36
CA LEU A 4 5.62 -22.60 -27.48
C LEU A 4 5.47 -21.12 -27.11
N PHE A 5 4.90 -20.30 -28.00
CA PHE A 5 4.62 -18.88 -27.72
C PHE A 5 3.43 -18.69 -26.78
N VAL A 6 2.46 -19.61 -26.78
CA VAL A 6 1.33 -19.56 -25.84
C VAL A 6 1.79 -19.90 -24.42
N LEU A 7 2.73 -20.84 -24.26
CA LEU A 7 3.27 -21.22 -22.96
C LEU A 7 4.12 -20.11 -22.32
N THR A 8 4.89 -19.36 -23.09
CA THR A 8 5.65 -18.21 -22.57
C THR A 8 4.75 -17.04 -22.20
N ALA A 9 3.63 -16.85 -22.88
CA ALA A 9 2.64 -15.84 -22.54
C ALA A 9 1.87 -16.13 -21.22
N LEU A 10 1.86 -17.37 -20.74
CA LEU A 10 1.17 -17.72 -19.48
C LEU A 10 2.04 -17.53 -18.22
N LEU A 11 3.35 -17.32 -18.37
CA LEU A 11 4.29 -17.07 -17.28
C LEU A 11 4.61 -15.57 -17.15
N HIS A 12 3.60 -14.71 -17.18
CA HIS A 12 3.83 -13.29 -16.90
C HIS A 12 4.26 -13.15 -15.43
N PRO A 13 5.45 -12.58 -15.15
CA PRO A 13 5.84 -12.28 -13.79
C PRO A 13 4.81 -11.34 -13.18
N VAL A 14 4.10 -11.81 -12.15
CA VAL A 14 3.17 -10.97 -11.42
C VAL A 14 4.00 -10.09 -10.50
N HIS A 15 4.09 -8.81 -10.85
CA HIS A 15 4.69 -7.81 -9.99
C HIS A 15 3.69 -7.46 -8.87
N GLU A 16 4.00 -7.91 -7.67
CA GLU A 16 3.20 -7.69 -6.46
C GLU A 16 4.03 -6.96 -5.40
N THR A 17 3.43 -5.96 -4.76
CA THR A 17 3.89 -5.50 -3.46
C THR A 17 2.97 -6.00 -2.36
N VAL A 18 3.55 -6.36 -1.23
CA VAL A 18 2.80 -6.77 -0.04
C VAL A 18 3.21 -5.89 1.13
N SER A 19 2.24 -5.18 1.69
CA SER A 19 2.44 -4.32 2.84
C SER A 19 1.73 -4.90 4.04
N GLU A 20 2.42 -5.07 5.16
CA GLU A 20 1.84 -5.44 6.44
C GLU A 20 1.83 -4.22 7.35
N LEU A 21 0.67 -3.91 7.92
CA LEU A 21 0.47 -2.71 8.70
C LEU A 21 -0.04 -3.07 10.09
N GLN A 22 0.50 -2.40 11.09
CA GLN A 22 0.04 -2.50 12.46
C GLN A 22 -0.09 -1.11 13.06
N TRP A 23 -1.19 -0.87 13.77
CA TRP A 23 -1.33 0.33 14.57
C TRP A 23 -0.65 0.13 15.93
N ASN A 24 0.32 0.97 16.25
CA ASN A 24 0.92 1.03 17.58
C ASN A 24 0.25 2.14 18.41
N ALA A 25 -0.57 1.73 19.38
CA ALA A 25 -1.31 2.66 20.23
C ALA A 25 -0.43 3.49 21.18
N GLN A 26 0.77 3.00 21.52
CA GLN A 26 1.69 3.69 22.42
C GLN A 26 2.39 4.84 21.71
N THR A 27 2.93 4.58 20.52
CA THR A 27 3.64 5.59 19.71
C THR A 27 2.68 6.45 18.88
N ARG A 28 1.42 6.00 18.72
CA ARG A 28 0.40 6.58 17.82
C ARG A 28 0.88 6.64 16.37
N ARG A 29 1.55 5.57 15.94
CA ARG A 29 2.09 5.42 14.59
C ARG A 29 1.61 4.13 13.95
N VAL A 30 1.58 4.14 12.62
CA VAL A 30 1.38 2.94 11.82
C VAL A 30 2.76 2.36 11.51
N GLU A 31 3.02 1.16 11.98
CA GLU A 31 4.21 0.39 11.62
C GLU A 31 3.93 -0.35 10.31
N VAL A 32 4.83 -0.24 9.35
CA VAL A 32 4.68 -0.82 8.01
C VAL A 32 5.89 -1.67 7.65
N ALA A 33 5.62 -2.91 7.23
CA ALA A 33 6.58 -3.78 6.58
C ALA A 33 6.15 -4.00 5.13
N LEU A 34 6.90 -3.42 4.20
CA LEU A 34 6.61 -3.46 2.77
C LEU A 34 7.59 -4.37 2.05
N ARG A 35 7.08 -5.42 1.40
CA ARG A 35 7.83 -6.32 0.52
C ARG A 35 7.64 -5.92 -0.93
N MET A 36 8.75 -5.87 -1.66
CA MET A 36 8.77 -5.71 -3.12
C MET A 36 9.92 -6.52 -3.75
N SER A 37 9.95 -6.60 -5.08
CA SER A 37 11.10 -7.16 -5.81
C SER A 37 12.33 -6.25 -5.70
N VAL A 38 13.53 -6.83 -5.68
CA VAL A 38 14.79 -6.05 -5.76
C VAL A 38 14.84 -5.21 -7.04
N LEU A 39 14.34 -5.74 -8.16
CA LEU A 39 14.30 -5.02 -9.44
C LEU A 39 13.36 -3.80 -9.41
N ASP A 40 12.31 -3.85 -8.58
CA ASP A 40 11.38 -2.75 -8.39
C ASP A 40 12.03 -1.65 -7.53
N GLU A 41 12.71 -2.01 -6.44
CA GLU A 41 13.50 -1.08 -5.64
C GLU A 41 14.58 -0.37 -6.48
N GLU A 42 15.32 -1.12 -7.29
CA GLU A 42 16.33 -0.55 -8.20
C GLU A 42 15.71 0.41 -9.23
N TRP A 43 14.51 0.11 -9.70
CA TRP A 43 13.76 1.00 -10.57
C TRP A 43 13.37 2.30 -9.84
N VAL A 44 12.86 2.21 -8.60
CA VAL A 44 12.58 3.41 -7.77
C VAL A 44 13.83 4.24 -7.64
N LYS A 45 14.94 3.62 -7.21
CA LYS A 45 16.23 4.29 -6.99
C LYS A 45 16.73 5.00 -8.25
N ARG A 46 16.53 4.42 -9.44
CA ARG A 46 16.93 5.03 -10.71
C ARG A 46 16.07 6.24 -11.10
N ASN A 47 14.81 6.27 -10.71
CA ASN A 47 13.84 7.31 -11.09
C ASN A 47 13.80 8.50 -10.12
N GLN A 48 14.49 8.44 -8.98
CA GLN A 48 14.61 9.56 -8.04
C GLN A 48 15.59 10.66 -8.51
N GLY A 49 16.05 10.61 -9.77
CA GLY A 49 16.94 11.61 -10.38
C GLY A 49 18.44 11.40 -10.10
N PRO A 50 19.32 12.13 -10.83
CA PRO A 50 20.78 11.91 -10.79
C PRO A 50 21.44 12.34 -9.47
N GLY A 51 20.86 13.29 -8.72
CA GLY A 51 21.41 13.81 -7.46
C GLY A 51 21.29 12.85 -6.27
N ILE A 52 20.29 11.96 -6.31
CA ILE A 52 19.94 11.05 -5.20
C ILE A 52 20.79 9.76 -5.20
N ARG A 53 21.52 9.47 -6.29
CA ARG A 53 22.31 8.24 -6.44
C ARG A 53 23.46 8.10 -5.44
N LYS A 54 23.94 9.22 -4.87
CA LYS A 54 24.97 9.25 -3.80
C LYS A 54 24.40 9.45 -2.41
N GLU A 55 23.08 9.63 -2.29
CA GLU A 55 22.43 10.05 -1.05
C GLU A 55 21.95 8.85 -0.22
N ASN A 56 21.78 9.08 1.09
CA ASN A 56 21.33 8.08 2.06
C ASN A 56 20.00 7.45 1.61
N THR A 57 19.93 6.11 1.57
CA THR A 57 18.72 5.33 1.23
C THR A 57 17.46 5.87 1.88
N ARG A 58 17.58 6.34 3.11
CA ARG A 58 16.52 6.97 3.89
C ARG A 58 15.84 8.13 3.16
N THR A 59 16.58 9.04 2.55
CA THR A 59 16.02 10.31 2.03
C THR A 59 15.06 10.05 0.88
N TRP A 60 15.50 9.27 -0.10
CA TRP A 60 14.70 9.02 -1.29
C TRP A 60 13.60 7.99 -1.07
N ALA A 61 13.83 7.00 -0.20
CA ALA A 61 12.79 6.05 0.16
C ALA A 61 11.63 6.77 0.87
N VAL A 62 11.93 7.67 1.81
CA VAL A 62 10.91 8.50 2.48
C VAL A 62 10.18 9.40 1.49
N SER A 63 10.90 10.06 0.58
CA SER A 63 10.27 10.89 -0.46
C SER A 63 9.28 10.06 -1.29
N TYR A 64 9.74 8.92 -1.81
CA TYR A 64 8.92 8.03 -2.62
C TYR A 64 7.70 7.48 -1.85
N LEU A 65 7.89 7.06 -0.60
CA LEU A 65 6.80 6.57 0.25
C LEU A 65 5.77 7.66 0.52
N SER A 66 6.19 8.90 0.79
CA SER A 66 5.26 10.00 1.06
C SER A 66 4.36 10.33 -0.13
N GLU A 67 4.81 10.05 -1.35
CA GLU A 67 4.06 10.26 -2.58
C GLU A 67 3.11 9.11 -2.90
N THR A 68 3.56 7.87 -2.67
CA THR A 68 2.92 6.65 -3.18
C THR A 68 2.22 5.80 -2.13
N PHE A 69 2.49 6.00 -0.84
CA PHE A 69 1.88 5.24 0.24
C PHE A 69 1.26 6.21 1.23
N ARG A 70 -0.04 6.45 1.12
CA ARG A 70 -0.75 7.50 1.89
C ARG A 70 -1.71 6.88 2.91
N ILE A 71 -1.84 7.51 4.07
CA ILE A 71 -2.86 7.20 5.06
C ILE A 71 -3.81 8.37 5.19
N ASP A 72 -5.10 8.08 5.33
CA ASP A 72 -6.20 9.03 5.33
C ASP A 72 -5.92 10.19 4.36
N PRO A 73 -5.72 9.92 3.06
CA PRO A 73 -5.63 11.00 2.10
C PRO A 73 -6.93 11.78 2.28
N GLY A 74 -6.83 13.01 2.81
CA GLY A 74 -8.00 13.83 3.06
C GLY A 74 -8.83 13.94 1.79
N SER A 75 -10.05 14.48 1.90
CA SER A 75 -10.76 14.86 0.67
C SER A 75 -9.80 15.67 -0.21
N VAL A 76 -9.78 15.43 -1.52
CA VAL A 76 -8.85 16.05 -2.48
C VAL A 76 -8.76 17.58 -2.25
N LEU A 77 -9.89 18.17 -1.82
CA LEU A 77 -10.08 19.57 -1.46
C LEU A 77 -9.26 20.09 -0.26
N GLU A 78 -8.87 19.24 0.68
CA GLU A 78 -8.00 19.63 1.80
C GLU A 78 -6.52 19.48 1.46
N SER A 79 -6.18 18.56 0.55
CA SER A 79 -4.79 18.27 0.17
C SER A 79 -4.15 19.37 -0.68
N GLU A 80 -4.96 20.20 -1.34
CA GLU A 80 -4.52 21.33 -2.18
C GLU A 80 -4.27 22.62 -1.40
N LYS A 81 -4.63 22.67 -0.11
CA LYS A 81 -4.33 23.85 0.70
C LYS A 81 -2.82 23.92 0.98
N PRO A 82 -2.16 25.06 0.74
CA PRO A 82 -0.70 25.19 0.88
C PRO A 82 -0.17 24.92 2.29
N ASN A 83 -1.04 24.95 3.31
CA ASN A 83 -0.70 24.68 4.71
C ASN A 83 -1.36 23.39 5.26
N ALA A 84 -1.80 22.48 4.40
CA ALA A 84 -2.31 21.20 4.86
C ALA A 84 -1.20 20.44 5.59
N LYS A 85 -1.45 20.09 6.86
CA LYS A 85 -0.54 19.25 7.64
C LYS A 85 -0.46 17.88 6.95
N LYS A 86 0.75 17.39 6.70
CA LYS A 86 1.00 16.09 6.07
C LYS A 86 1.44 15.07 7.12
N SER A 87 1.15 13.79 6.86
CA SER A 87 1.67 12.69 7.66
C SER A 87 3.20 12.65 7.57
N VAL A 88 3.86 12.25 8.67
CA VAL A 88 5.32 12.17 8.76
C VAL A 88 5.76 10.72 8.61
N TYR A 89 6.76 10.48 7.76
CA TYR A 89 7.29 9.15 7.48
C TYR A 89 8.65 8.99 8.16
N HIS A 90 8.82 7.89 8.89
CA HIS A 90 10.05 7.55 9.58
C HIS A 90 10.61 6.26 9.00
N TRP A 91 11.75 6.37 8.31
CA TRP A 91 12.49 5.19 7.87
C TRP A 91 13.07 4.42 9.06
N VAL A 92 12.78 3.12 9.14
CA VAL A 92 13.32 2.22 10.17
C VAL A 92 14.46 1.39 9.59
N GLY A 93 14.28 0.79 8.42
CA GLY A 93 15.34 -0.03 7.83
C GLY A 93 14.97 -0.74 6.53
N ARG A 94 15.96 -1.49 6.03
CA ARG A 94 15.87 -2.34 4.83
C ARG A 94 16.42 -3.72 5.18
N LYS A 95 15.77 -4.78 4.68
CA LYS A 95 16.30 -6.14 4.73
C LYS A 95 16.11 -6.84 3.39
N GLU A 96 17.19 -7.37 2.86
CA GLU A 96 17.15 -8.17 1.64
C GLU A 96 16.80 -9.63 1.96
N GLU A 97 15.97 -10.25 1.12
CA GLU A 97 15.53 -11.64 1.26
C GLU A 97 15.35 -12.27 -0.13
N GLY A 98 16.44 -12.84 -0.65
CA GLY A 98 16.46 -13.47 -1.97
C GLY A 98 16.15 -12.47 -3.08
N ALA A 99 15.13 -12.75 -3.90
CA ALA A 99 14.68 -11.86 -4.98
C ALA A 99 13.83 -10.67 -4.47
N HIS A 100 13.64 -10.54 -3.16
CA HIS A 100 12.80 -9.53 -2.55
C HIS A 100 13.58 -8.65 -1.57
N VAL A 101 13.01 -7.49 -1.30
CA VAL A 101 13.45 -6.58 -0.27
C VAL A 101 12.27 -6.18 0.60
N TRP A 102 12.52 -6.10 1.90
CA TRP A 102 11.64 -5.53 2.89
C TRP A 102 12.08 -4.12 3.25
N TRP A 103 11.14 -3.19 3.21
CA TRP A 103 11.25 -1.86 3.76
C TRP A 103 10.45 -1.78 5.05
N PHE A 104 11.07 -1.24 6.09
CA PHE A 104 10.44 -1.00 7.37
C PHE A 104 10.37 0.49 7.60
N PHE A 105 9.17 1.00 7.88
CA PHE A 105 8.96 2.40 8.16
C PHE A 105 7.74 2.60 9.06
N GLU A 106 7.66 3.77 9.70
CA GLU A 106 6.51 4.20 10.47
C GLU A 106 5.87 5.42 9.82
N ILE A 107 4.55 5.54 9.96
CA ILE A 107 3.80 6.71 9.53
C ILE A 107 3.12 7.32 10.76
N GLU A 108 3.44 8.58 11.05
CA GLU A 108 2.75 9.39 12.06
C GLU A 108 1.59 10.14 11.39
N PRO A 109 0.32 9.76 11.68
CA PRO A 109 -0.85 10.44 11.15
C PRO A 109 -0.96 11.86 11.72
N VAL A 110 -1.51 12.77 10.91
CA VAL A 110 -1.68 14.19 11.28
C VAL A 110 -2.48 14.37 12.57
N ASP A 111 -3.54 13.58 12.74
CA ASP A 111 -4.45 13.64 13.89
C ASP A 111 -4.06 12.70 15.04
N LYS A 112 -2.96 11.94 14.86
CA LYS A 112 -2.48 10.89 15.77
C LYS A 112 -3.53 9.83 16.10
N LYS A 113 -4.52 9.62 15.22
CA LYS A 113 -5.52 8.55 15.36
C LYS A 113 -5.20 7.41 14.40
N LYS A 114 -5.77 6.24 14.69
CA LYS A 114 -5.66 5.08 13.81
C LYS A 114 -6.30 5.41 12.46
N PRO A 115 -5.57 5.23 11.34
CA PRO A 115 -6.10 5.59 10.05
C PRO A 115 -7.24 4.68 9.62
N ARG A 116 -8.15 5.23 8.82
CA ARG A 116 -9.32 4.52 8.28
C ARG A 116 -9.10 4.10 6.84
N ILE A 117 -8.34 4.91 6.09
CA ILE A 117 -8.08 4.72 4.66
C ILE A 117 -6.57 4.61 4.46
N ILE A 118 -6.17 3.65 3.65
CA ILE A 118 -4.78 3.47 3.20
C ILE A 118 -4.83 3.45 1.68
N SER A 119 -4.06 4.33 1.04
CA SER A 119 -3.83 4.31 -0.41
C SER A 119 -2.41 3.85 -0.68
N GLN A 120 -2.25 2.84 -1.52
CA GLN A 120 -0.96 2.37 -1.99
C GLN A 120 -0.94 2.41 -3.51
N GLU A 121 -0.26 3.42 -4.03
CA GLU A 121 -0.16 3.75 -5.45
C GLU A 121 1.24 3.46 -6.04
N MET A 122 2.01 2.61 -5.35
CA MET A 122 3.34 2.22 -5.79
C MET A 122 3.27 1.53 -7.16
N PHE A 123 4.26 1.84 -8.01
CA PHE A 123 4.51 1.22 -9.33
C PHE A 123 3.41 1.29 -10.40
N PHE A 124 2.28 1.95 -10.17
CA PHE A 124 1.23 2.11 -11.20
C PHE A 124 1.68 2.89 -12.44
N SER A 125 2.72 3.73 -12.32
CA SER A 125 3.32 4.42 -13.46
C SER A 125 4.22 3.53 -14.31
N ARG A 126 4.69 2.41 -13.75
CA ARG A 126 5.56 1.45 -14.44
C ARG A 126 4.72 0.46 -15.24
N GLU A 127 3.77 -0.19 -14.59
CA GLU A 127 2.98 -1.28 -15.17
C GLU A 127 1.51 -1.18 -14.75
N GLN A 128 0.60 -1.29 -15.72
CA GLN A 128 -0.84 -1.23 -15.45
C GLN A 128 -1.35 -2.46 -14.68
N GLY A 129 -0.63 -3.58 -14.75
CA GLY A 129 -0.97 -4.84 -14.07
C GLY A 129 -0.40 -4.99 -12.67
N TYR A 130 0.26 -3.96 -12.12
CA TYR A 130 0.89 -4.05 -10.81
C TYR A 130 -0.18 -4.25 -9.72
N SER A 131 0.04 -5.23 -8.83
CA SER A 131 -0.87 -5.50 -7.72
C SER A 131 -0.28 -5.02 -6.40
N ASN A 132 -1.05 -4.23 -5.64
CA ASN A 132 -0.66 -3.75 -4.32
C ASN A 132 -1.58 -4.41 -3.28
N ARG A 133 -1.00 -5.16 -2.36
CA ARG A 133 -1.73 -5.87 -1.30
C ARG A 133 -1.40 -5.29 0.07
N VAL A 134 -2.44 -4.92 0.81
CA VAL A 134 -2.34 -4.30 2.14
C VAL A 134 -2.89 -5.27 3.19
N LEU A 135 -2.12 -5.64 4.20
CA LEU A 135 -2.51 -6.56 5.28
C LEU A 135 -2.58 -5.80 6.59
N ILE A 136 -3.79 -5.63 7.14
CA ILE A 136 -3.98 -4.96 8.44
C ILE A 136 -3.92 -5.99 9.57
N LEU A 137 -2.83 -5.96 10.35
CA LEU A 137 -2.61 -6.84 11.48
C LEU A 137 -3.46 -6.41 12.70
N GLY A 138 -3.94 -7.39 13.48
CA GLY A 138 -4.62 -7.15 14.76
C GLY A 138 -6.09 -6.70 14.66
N SER A 139 -6.73 -6.80 13.49
CA SER A 139 -8.18 -6.63 13.40
C SER A 139 -8.90 -7.85 14.00
N PRO A 140 -9.83 -7.69 14.96
CA PRO A 140 -10.67 -8.80 15.40
C PRO A 140 -11.45 -9.34 14.19
N PRO A 141 -11.70 -10.66 14.11
CA PRO A 141 -12.47 -11.22 13.02
C PRO A 141 -13.81 -10.49 12.95
N ALA A 142 -14.17 -9.94 11.79
CA ALA A 142 -15.52 -9.46 11.54
C ALA A 142 -16.46 -10.59 11.96
N SER A 143 -17.28 -10.35 12.98
CA SER A 143 -18.27 -11.30 13.46
C SER A 143 -19.07 -11.75 12.23
N ALA A 144 -19.00 -13.04 11.93
CA ALA A 144 -19.86 -13.67 10.94
C ALA A 144 -21.29 -13.67 11.51
N ASN A 145 -21.93 -12.51 11.49
CA ASN A 145 -23.36 -12.40 11.75
C ASN A 145 -24.08 -12.85 10.48
N GLY A 146 -24.34 -14.16 10.41
CA GLY A 146 -25.06 -14.78 9.32
C GLY A 146 -25.39 -16.23 9.65
N THR A 147 -26.58 -16.43 10.24
CA THR A 147 -27.27 -17.69 10.54
C THR A 147 -26.92 -18.35 11.88
N LYS A 148 -27.73 -18.01 12.90
CA LYS A 148 -28.03 -18.93 14.01
C LYS A 148 -28.54 -20.24 13.39
N LEU A 149 -27.73 -21.28 13.42
CA LEU A 149 -28.26 -22.64 13.56
C LEU A 149 -28.29 -22.91 15.06
N ALA A 150 -29.49 -23.14 15.59
CA ALA A 150 -29.65 -23.61 16.96
C ALA A 150 -29.05 -25.01 17.07
N ASP A 151 -28.23 -25.24 18.10
CA ASP A 151 -27.84 -26.58 18.53
C ASP A 151 -28.12 -26.66 20.03
N PRO A 152 -29.09 -27.50 20.48
CA PRO A 152 -29.23 -27.85 21.88
C PRO A 152 -28.29 -29.02 22.22
N ASP A 153 -27.78 -29.01 23.45
CA ASP A 153 -26.98 -30.06 24.09
C ASP A 153 -25.49 -30.18 23.72
N LYS A 154 -24.62 -29.63 24.59
CA LYS A 154 -23.77 -30.51 25.42
C LYS A 154 -23.09 -29.84 26.61
N LYS A 155 -23.12 -30.61 27.70
CA LYS A 155 -22.51 -30.44 29.04
C LYS A 155 -21.03 -30.01 29.07
N THR A 156 -20.76 -29.21 30.09
CA THR A 156 -19.49 -28.82 30.71
C THR A 156 -18.61 -29.99 31.18
N GLN A 157 -17.29 -29.93 30.95
CA GLN A 157 -16.24 -29.90 32.01
C GLN A 157 -14.79 -29.77 31.44
N PRO A 158 -13.80 -29.34 32.25
CA PRO A 158 -12.62 -28.58 31.80
C PRO A 158 -11.31 -29.38 31.84
N ALA A 159 -10.29 -28.96 31.08
CA ALA A 159 -8.88 -29.11 31.48
C ALA A 159 -7.90 -28.23 30.68
N ARG A 160 -6.96 -27.68 31.45
CA ARG A 160 -5.66 -27.07 31.14
C ARG A 160 -5.03 -27.40 29.78
N GLY A 161 -4.52 -26.35 29.14
CA GLY A 161 -3.47 -26.43 28.13
C GLY A 161 -3.10 -25.02 27.67
N GLY A 162 -1.95 -24.51 28.10
CA GLY A 162 -1.43 -23.21 27.67
C GLY A 162 -1.31 -23.17 26.15
N LYS A 163 -2.05 -22.25 25.52
CA LYS A 163 -1.94 -21.98 24.09
C LYS A 163 -1.21 -20.66 23.92
N GLN A 164 -0.08 -20.71 23.23
CA GLN A 164 0.56 -19.54 22.63
C GLN A 164 -0.50 -18.72 21.87
N PRO A 165 -0.44 -17.38 21.89
CA PRO A 165 -1.33 -16.57 21.08
C PRO A 165 -1.07 -16.88 19.61
N THR A 166 -1.96 -17.65 19.00
CA THR A 166 -2.00 -17.86 17.56
C THR A 166 -2.42 -16.53 16.95
N VAL A 167 -1.45 -15.75 16.45
CA VAL A 167 -1.73 -14.53 15.69
C VAL A 167 -2.52 -14.95 14.46
N SER A 168 -3.83 -14.73 14.52
CA SER A 168 -4.75 -15.00 13.41
C SER A 168 -4.45 -14.01 12.29
N ARG A 169 -3.64 -14.46 11.32
CA ARG A 169 -3.23 -13.68 10.16
C ARG A 169 -4.34 -13.74 9.12
N ARG A 170 -5.35 -12.85 9.23
CA ARG A 170 -6.28 -12.62 8.12
C ARG A 170 -5.77 -11.48 7.25
N SER A 171 -5.47 -11.80 6.00
CA SER A 171 -5.20 -10.82 4.97
C SER A 171 -6.49 -10.22 4.45
N VAL A 172 -6.69 -8.91 4.59
CA VAL A 172 -7.77 -8.20 3.90
C VAL A 172 -7.16 -7.59 2.64
N THR A 173 -7.27 -8.27 1.50
CA THR A 173 -6.80 -7.71 0.23
C THR A 173 -7.73 -6.58 -0.19
N LEU A 174 -7.30 -5.33 0.01
CA LEU A 174 -7.94 -4.16 -0.59
C LEU A 174 -7.36 -3.95 -2.00
N THR A 175 -8.07 -4.39 -3.03
CA THR A 175 -7.76 -4.03 -4.42
C THR A 175 -8.29 -2.63 -4.66
N ILE A 176 -7.40 -1.64 -4.72
CA ILE A 176 -7.79 -0.25 -5.00
C ILE A 176 -8.06 -0.11 -6.50
N GLN A 177 -9.34 0.05 -6.89
CA GLN A 177 -9.72 0.48 -8.23
C GLN A 177 -9.54 2.00 -8.37
N ARG A 178 -8.95 2.46 -9.48
CA ARG A 178 -8.76 3.89 -9.76
C ARG A 178 -10.10 4.65 -9.70
N PRO A 179 -10.13 5.91 -9.22
CA PRO A 179 -11.16 6.85 -9.63
C PRO A 179 -10.98 7.14 -11.13
N THR A 180 -11.99 6.85 -11.93
CA THR A 180 -12.03 7.24 -13.35
C THR A 180 -12.14 8.76 -13.42
N ALA A 181 -11.03 9.45 -13.70
CA ALA A 181 -11.08 10.84 -14.10
C ALA A 181 -11.82 10.92 -15.44
N LYS A 182 -12.98 11.59 -15.46
CA LYS A 182 -13.62 12.00 -16.71
C LYS A 182 -12.70 13.03 -17.37
N LEU A 183 -12.11 12.68 -18.51
CA LEU A 183 -11.56 13.65 -19.44
C LEU A 183 -12.74 14.39 -20.07
N ASP A 184 -13.02 15.60 -19.59
CA ASP A 184 -13.83 16.55 -20.35
C ASP A 184 -12.94 17.15 -21.43
N ALA A 185 -13.12 16.69 -22.66
CA ALA A 185 -12.59 17.33 -23.85
C ALA A 185 -13.39 18.61 -24.11
N SER A 186 -12.85 19.77 -23.72
CA SER A 186 -13.26 21.06 -24.25
C SER A 186 -12.16 21.55 -25.19
N VAL A 187 -12.42 21.37 -26.48
CA VAL A 187 -11.73 22.03 -27.58
C VAL A 187 -12.30 23.43 -27.65
N ASP A 188 -11.52 24.43 -27.26
CA ASP A 188 -11.83 25.84 -27.53
C ASP A 188 -10.97 26.30 -28.72
N ASP A 189 -11.69 26.59 -29.80
CA ASP A 189 -11.23 27.06 -31.10
C ASP A 189 -11.51 28.57 -31.16
N LYS A 190 -10.45 29.39 -31.28
CA LYS A 190 -10.40 30.85 -31.57
C LYS A 190 -8.99 31.35 -31.23
N GLN A 191 -8.27 32.16 -32.00
CA GLN A 191 -8.65 33.09 -33.06
C GLN A 191 -7.34 33.48 -33.78
N GLU A 192 -7.23 33.22 -35.07
CA GLU A 192 -6.16 33.74 -35.92
C GLU A 192 -6.56 35.15 -36.39
N ASN A 193 -5.83 36.17 -35.98
CA ASN A 193 -5.95 37.53 -36.49
C ASN A 193 -4.56 38.17 -36.47
N SER A 194 -3.83 38.06 -37.58
CA SER A 194 -2.64 38.89 -37.82
C SER A 194 -2.67 39.49 -39.21
N LYS A 195 -3.02 40.77 -39.22
CA LYS A 195 -2.59 41.84 -40.13
C LYS A 195 -1.52 41.45 -41.17
N LEU A 196 -1.88 41.59 -42.45
CA LEU A 196 -1.28 42.52 -43.42
C LEU A 196 -2.10 42.54 -44.70
#